data_AF-A0A1M2UVL9-F1
#
_entry.id   AF-A0A1M2UVL9-F1
#
_cell.length_a   1.000
_cell.length_b   1.000
_cell.length_c   1.000
_cell.angle_alpha   90.00
_cell.angle_beta   90.00
_cell.angle_gamma   90.00
#
_symmetry.space_group_name_H-M   'P 1'
#
loop_
_entity.id
_entity.type
_entity.pdbx_description
1 polymer ?
#
loop_
_entity_poly.entity_id
_entity_poly.type
_entity_poly.pdbx_seq_one_letter_code
_entity_poly.pdbx_strand_id
1 'polypeptide(L)'
;MKTLFVFAAAVTISTSVLAGNMSDNKNMKAMHSQMMNTESVEKILQNDDMRRLHRDMTRHAISEVGMEARLQMMTKEGRAYHKALEKKQKNTAG
;
A
#
# COMPACT_ATOMS: atom_id res chain seq x y z
N MET A 1 -0.92 33.64 -48.08
CA MET A 1 0.31 33.90 -47.29
C MET A 1 0.59 32.66 -46.45
N LYS A 2 1.80 32.12 -46.48
CA LYS A 2 2.21 30.97 -45.66
C LYS A 2 2.76 31.49 -44.33
N THR A 3 2.23 31.03 -43.21
CA THR A 3 2.83 31.25 -41.89
C THR A 3 3.15 29.89 -41.27
N LEU A 4 4.44 29.61 -41.16
CA LEU A 4 5.01 28.40 -40.56
C LEU A 4 5.02 28.50 -39.03
N PHE A 5 4.42 27.49 -38.42
CA PHE A 5 4.92 26.57 -37.39
C PHE A 5 5.71 27.02 -36.13
N VAL A 6 5.38 26.23 -35.08
CA VAL A 6 6.13 25.79 -33.88
C VAL A 6 5.94 26.61 -32.61
N PHE A 7 5.08 26.11 -31.72
CA PHE A 7 5.18 26.34 -30.28
C PHE A 7 5.91 25.16 -29.63
N ALA A 8 7.17 25.37 -29.27
CA ALA A 8 7.93 24.45 -28.43
C ALA A 8 7.69 24.82 -26.95
N ALA A 9 6.88 24.04 -26.24
CA ALA A 9 6.76 24.17 -24.80
C ALA A 9 7.89 23.38 -24.12
N ALA A 10 8.86 24.09 -23.57
CA ALA A 10 9.90 23.49 -22.74
C ALA A 10 9.31 23.11 -21.37
N VAL A 11 9.19 21.81 -21.10
CA VAL A 11 8.82 21.31 -19.77
C VAL A 11 10.07 21.21 -18.92
N THR A 12 10.20 22.11 -17.93
CA THR A 12 11.22 21.99 -16.90
C THR A 12 10.70 21.01 -15.85
N ILE A 13 11.22 19.79 -15.83
CA ILE A 13 10.91 18.82 -14.76
C ILE A 13 11.89 19.10 -13.61
N SER A 14 11.48 19.94 -12.66
CA SER A 14 12.24 20.13 -11.43
C SER A 14 12.10 18.89 -10.56
N THR A 15 13.08 17.99 -10.60
CA THR A 15 13.21 16.90 -9.63
C THR A 15 13.93 17.42 -8.40
N SER A 16 13.21 18.04 -7.48
CA SER A 16 13.70 18.30 -6.13
C SER A 16 13.34 17.13 -5.23
N VAL A 17 14.31 16.25 -4.99
CA VAL A 17 14.21 15.21 -3.96
C VAL A 17 14.57 15.85 -2.62
N LEU A 18 13.55 16.20 -1.84
CA LEU A 18 13.74 16.61 -0.45
C LEU A 18 14.03 15.35 0.38
N ALA A 19 15.32 15.08 0.60
CA ALA A 19 15.75 14.16 1.64
C ALA A 19 15.49 14.82 3.00
N GLY A 20 14.29 14.57 3.54
CA GLY A 20 13.94 14.91 4.91
C GLY A 20 14.89 14.16 5.86
N ASN A 21 15.68 14.94 6.59
CA ASN A 21 16.60 14.54 7.64
C ASN A 21 15.97 13.45 8.55
N MET A 22 16.36 12.18 8.38
CA MET A 22 16.02 11.13 9.35
C MET A 22 16.82 11.41 10.62
N SER A 23 16.16 12.08 11.57
CA SER A 23 16.69 12.37 12.90
C SER A 23 17.36 11.15 13.50
N ASP A 24 18.61 11.35 13.88
CA ASP A 24 19.47 10.40 14.55
C ASP A 24 18.76 9.65 15.69
N ASN A 25 18.83 8.33 15.57
CA ASN A 25 18.38 7.32 16.50
C ASN A 25 19.09 7.45 17.85
N LYS A 26 18.48 8.15 18.81
CA LYS A 26 18.83 8.03 20.25
C LYS A 26 17.65 7.91 21.21
N ASN A 27 16.42 7.75 20.70
CA ASN A 27 15.23 7.62 21.55
C ASN A 27 14.35 6.38 21.28
N MET A 28 14.74 5.48 20.37
CA MET A 28 13.98 4.23 20.17
C MET A 28 14.15 3.24 21.33
N LYS A 29 15.20 3.38 22.15
CA LYS A 29 15.44 2.50 23.30
C LYS A 29 14.50 2.82 24.48
N ALA A 30 14.05 4.07 24.62
CA ALA A 30 13.17 4.49 25.71
C ALA A 30 11.69 4.12 25.49
N MET A 31 11.22 4.07 24.23
CA MET A 31 9.88 3.54 23.92
C MET A 31 9.74 2.04 24.25
N HIS A 32 10.84 1.28 24.18
CA HIS A 32 10.79 -0.16 24.43
C HIS A 32 10.44 -0.50 25.89
N SER A 33 10.85 0.33 26.85
CA SER A 33 10.54 0.13 28.27
C SER A 33 9.12 0.53 28.67
N GLN A 34 8.46 1.42 27.93
CA GLN A 34 7.09 1.86 28.23
C GLN A 34 6.03 0.92 27.64
N MET A 35 6.40 0.07 26.69
CA MET A 35 5.57 -0.99 26.10
C MET A 35 5.58 -2.28 26.94
N MET A 36 5.81 -2.18 28.26
CA MET A 36 5.80 -3.32 29.19
C MET A 36 4.57 -3.33 30.10
N ASN A 37 3.45 -2.76 29.64
CA ASN A 37 2.12 -3.19 30.11
C ASN A 37 1.75 -4.49 29.37
N THR A 38 2.49 -5.55 29.68
CA THR A 38 2.41 -6.89 29.05
C THR A 38 1.06 -7.57 29.24
N GLU A 39 0.28 -7.20 30.26
CA GLU A 39 -1.01 -7.83 30.56
C GLU A 39 -2.09 -7.57 29.49
N SER A 40 -2.13 -6.38 28.91
CA SER A 40 -3.09 -6.06 27.83
C SER A 40 -2.68 -6.66 26.48
N VAL A 41 -1.37 -6.81 26.23
CA VAL A 41 -0.86 -7.42 25.00
C VAL A 41 -1.07 -8.93 25.01
N GLU A 42 -0.89 -9.59 26.15
CA GLU A 42 -1.15 -11.03 26.29
C GLU A 42 -2.62 -11.40 26.04
N LYS A 43 -3.56 -10.56 26.46
CA LYS A 43 -5.00 -10.82 26.21
C LYS A 43 -5.40 -10.62 24.75
N ILE A 44 -4.73 -9.70 24.04
CA ILE A 44 -4.87 -9.53 22.57
C ILE A 44 -4.21 -10.71 21.81
N LEU A 45 -3.10 -11.24 22.34
CA LEU A 45 -2.40 -12.41 21.80
C LEU A 45 -3.17 -13.73 21.99
N GLN A 46 -4.22 -13.79 22.80
CA GLN A 46 -5.06 -14.98 22.96
C GLN A 46 -6.14 -15.14 21.87
N ASN A 47 -6.34 -14.12 21.01
CA ASN A 47 -7.27 -14.24 19.89
C ASN A 47 -6.56 -14.88 18.68
N ASP A 48 -6.82 -16.16 18.46
CA ASP A 48 -6.23 -16.95 17.36
C ASP A 48 -6.53 -16.36 15.98
N ASP A 49 -7.68 -15.73 15.79
CA ASP A 49 -8.06 -15.11 14.51
C ASP A 49 -7.23 -13.86 14.25
N MET A 50 -6.99 -13.03 15.25
CA MET A 50 -6.11 -11.86 15.13
C MET A 50 -4.65 -12.25 14.88
N ARG A 51 -4.18 -13.35 15.49
CA ARG A 51 -2.84 -13.90 15.23
C ARG A 51 -2.71 -14.42 13.79
N ARG A 52 -3.72 -15.14 13.31
CA ARG A 52 -3.77 -15.62 11.93
C ARG A 52 -3.81 -14.45 10.95
N LEU A 53 -4.67 -13.46 11.18
CA LEU A 53 -4.77 -12.26 10.36
C LEU A 53 -3.45 -11.49 10.31
N HIS A 54 -2.80 -11.25 11.45
CA HIS A 54 -1.50 -10.58 11.49
C HIS A 54 -0.40 -11.35 10.76
N ARG A 55 -0.39 -12.69 10.91
CA ARG A 55 0.55 -13.55 10.19
C ARG A 55 0.35 -13.45 8.68
N ASP A 56 -0.90 -13.43 8.21
CA ASP A 56 -1.22 -13.31 6.79
C ASP A 56 -0.91 -11.91 6.24
N MET A 57 -1.20 -10.85 7.00
CA MET A 57 -0.83 -9.47 6.67
C MET A 57 0.69 -9.34 6.52
N THR A 58 1.45 -9.90 7.47
CA THR A 58 2.91 -9.91 7.44
C THR A 58 3.44 -10.71 6.26
N ARG A 59 2.87 -11.89 5.99
CA ARG A 59 3.28 -12.77 4.90
C ARG A 59 3.12 -12.11 3.52
N HIS A 60 2.06 -11.34 3.35
CA HIS A 60 1.78 -10.65 2.09
C HIS A 60 2.27 -9.20 2.06
N ALA A 61 2.79 -8.69 3.18
CA ALA A 61 3.13 -7.28 3.37
C ALA A 61 1.96 -6.34 3.01
N ILE A 62 0.75 -6.69 3.45
CA ILE A 62 -0.48 -5.93 3.15
C ILE A 62 -1.06 -5.37 4.44
N SER A 63 -1.63 -4.16 4.38
CA SER A 63 -2.43 -3.59 5.45
C SER A 63 -3.73 -4.37 5.68
N GLU A 64 -4.39 -4.12 6.80
CA GLU A 64 -5.70 -4.71 7.12
C GLU A 64 -6.74 -4.42 6.02
N VAL A 65 -6.84 -3.16 5.60
CA VAL A 65 -7.71 -2.72 4.49
C VAL A 65 -7.39 -3.47 3.20
N GLY A 66 -6.11 -3.65 2.89
CA GLY A 66 -5.72 -4.39 1.68
C GLY A 66 -6.00 -5.89 1.78
N MET A 67 -5.95 -6.46 3.00
CA MET A 67 -6.34 -7.85 3.23
C MET A 67 -7.85 -8.04 3.04
N GLU A 68 -8.66 -7.11 3.55
CA GLU A 68 -10.11 -7.12 3.34
C GLU A 68 -10.46 -7.02 1.85
N ALA A 69 -9.85 -6.08 1.13
CA ALA A 69 -10.01 -5.97 -0.31
C ALA A 69 -9.62 -7.27 -1.02
N ARG A 70 -8.50 -7.90 -0.64
CA ARG A 70 -8.05 -9.19 -1.17
C ARG A 70 -9.10 -10.29 -0.95
N LEU A 71 -9.68 -10.38 0.25
CA LEU A 71 -10.73 -11.34 0.56
C LEU A 71 -11.97 -11.11 -0.31
N GLN A 72 -12.38 -9.86 -0.48
CA GLN A 72 -13.48 -9.51 -1.39
C GLN A 72 -13.18 -9.89 -2.84
N MET A 73 -11.93 -9.73 -3.31
CA MET A 73 -11.54 -10.13 -4.66
C MET A 73 -11.50 -11.66 -4.87
N MET A 74 -11.38 -12.46 -3.81
CA MET A 74 -11.45 -13.92 -3.89
C MET A 74 -12.88 -14.46 -4.05
N THR A 75 -13.89 -13.62 -3.83
CA THR A 75 -15.30 -13.99 -4.04
C THR A 75 -15.61 -14.29 -5.51
N LYS A 76 -16.78 -14.87 -5.80
CA LYS A 76 -17.22 -15.07 -7.20
C LYS A 76 -17.35 -13.74 -7.95
N GLU A 77 -17.89 -12.72 -7.27
CA GLU A 77 -18.12 -11.39 -7.82
C GLU A 77 -16.81 -10.65 -8.07
N GLY A 78 -15.90 -10.64 -7.09
CA GLY A 78 -14.57 -10.04 -7.24
C GLY A 78 -13.76 -10.67 -8.39
N ARG A 79 -13.83 -12.01 -8.54
CA ARG A 79 -13.23 -12.71 -9.67
C ARG A 79 -13.90 -12.37 -11.00
N ALA A 80 -15.23 -12.23 -11.03
CA ALA A 80 -15.95 -11.84 -12.24
C ALA A 80 -15.59 -10.41 -12.68
N TYR A 81 -15.46 -9.49 -11.72
CA TYR A 81 -15.02 -8.11 -11.97
C TYR A 81 -13.62 -8.07 -12.61
N HIS A 82 -12.64 -8.78 -12.05
CA HIS A 82 -11.30 -8.85 -12.65
C HIS A 82 -11.31 -9.44 -14.06
N LYS A 83 -12.07 -10.52 -14.29
CA LYS A 83 -12.24 -11.11 -15.62
C LYS A 83 -12.85 -10.12 -16.62
N ALA A 84 -13.80 -9.30 -16.19
CA ALA A 84 -14.39 -8.27 -17.04
C ALA A 84 -13.38 -7.16 -17.38
N LEU A 85 -12.57 -6.73 -16.42
CA LEU A 85 -11.49 -5.77 -16.65
C LEU A 85 -10.44 -6.29 -17.65
N GLU A 86 -9.99 -7.54 -17.49
CA GLU A 86 -9.04 -8.16 -18.43
C GLU A 86 -9.59 -8.22 -19.86
N LYS A 87 -10.87 -8.59 -20.03
CA LYS A 87 -11.53 -8.59 -21.34
C LYS A 87 -11.58 -7.20 -21.94
N LYS A 88 -11.92 -6.18 -21.14
CA LYS A 88 -11.96 -4.78 -21.60
C LYS A 88 -10.59 -4.29 -22.05
N GLN A 89 -9.53 -4.60 -21.31
CA GLN A 89 -8.16 -4.24 -21.69
C GLN A 89 -7.75 -4.88 -23.02
N LYS A 90 -8.01 -6.19 -23.19
CA LYS A 90 -7.74 -6.88 -24.46
C LYS A 90 -8.47 -6.26 -25.65
N ASN A 91 -9.72 -5.84 -25.45
CA ASN A 91 -10.53 -5.21 -26.50
C ASN A 91 -10.16 -3.74 -26.79
N THR A 92 -9.42 -3.08 -25.90
CA THR A 92 -9.00 -1.67 -26.08
C THR A 92 -7.59 -1.57 -26.68
N ALA A 93 -6.81 -2.64 -26.62
CA ALA A 93 -5.45 -2.72 -27.13
C ALA A 93 -5.36 -3.27 -28.57
N GLY A 94 -6.50 -3.53 -29.23
CA GLY A 94 -6.60 -3.92 -30.64
C GLY A 94 -7.44 -2.92 -31.41
#